data_AF-A0A6I9ZST6-F1
#
_entry.id   AF-A0A6I9ZST6-F1
#
_cell.length_a   1.000
_cell.length_b   1.000
_cell.length_c   1.000
_cell.angle_alpha   90.00
_cell.angle_beta   90.00
_cell.angle_gamma   90.00
#
_symmetry.space_group_name_H-M   'P 1'
#
loop_
_entity.id
_entity.type
_entity.pdbx_description
1 polymer ?
#
loop_
_entity_poly.entity_id
_entity_poly.type
_entity_poly.pdbx_seq_one_letter_code
_entity_poly.pdbx_strand_id
1 'polypeptide(L)'
;MRWRTLLIQYCFLLVTCLLSALEAVPIDIDKTKVKNTQPVDSAKIEPPDTGLYYDEYLKQVIDVLETDNHFREKLQKADIEEIKSGRLSKELDLVSHHVRTKLDELKRQEVARLRMLIKAKLDSLQDMGIDHHALLKQFDHLNHLNPDKFESTDLDMLIKAATSDLEHYDKTRHEEFKKYEMMKEHERREYLKTLNEEKRKEEESKFEEMKKKHENHPKVNHPGSKDQLKEVWEETDGLDPNDFDPKTFFKLHDVNNDGFLDEQELEALFTKELEKVYDPKNEEDDMVEMEEERLRMREHVMNEVDANKDRLVTLEEFLKATEKKEFLEPDSWETLDQQQFFTEEELKEYENLISLQENELKKKADELQKQKEELQRQHDQLEAQKLEYHQVVQQMEQKKLQEIPPSGPGGESKF
;
A
#
# COMPACT_ATOMS: atom_id res chain seq x y z
N MET A 1 68.15 -13.33 -44.75
CA MET A 1 68.32 -13.88 -43.38
C MET A 1 67.44 -13.22 -42.30
N ARG A 2 66.42 -12.41 -42.62
CA ARG A 2 65.55 -11.76 -41.59
C ARG A 2 64.18 -12.41 -41.36
N TRP A 3 63.77 -13.35 -42.21
CA TRP A 3 62.42 -13.96 -42.12
C TRP A 3 62.40 -15.24 -41.27
N ARG A 4 63.54 -15.92 -41.14
CA ARG A 4 63.68 -17.11 -40.27
C ARG A 4 63.71 -16.74 -38.78
N THR A 5 64.20 -15.56 -38.42
CA THR A 5 64.27 -15.11 -37.02
C THR A 5 62.91 -14.67 -36.48
N LEU A 6 62.06 -14.06 -37.31
CA LEU A 6 60.70 -13.64 -36.93
C LEU A 6 59.79 -14.85 -36.68
N LEU A 7 59.86 -15.87 -37.54
CA LEU A 7 59.04 -17.09 -37.40
C LEU A 7 59.36 -17.87 -36.11
N ILE A 8 60.64 -17.90 -35.72
CA ILE A 8 61.08 -18.55 -34.47
C ILE A 8 60.57 -17.77 -33.25
N GLN A 9 60.57 -16.43 -33.28
CA GLN A 9 60.04 -15.62 -32.17
C GLN A 9 58.53 -15.79 -31.96
N TYR A 10 57.75 -15.89 -33.05
CA TYR A 10 56.30 -16.15 -32.95
C TYR A 10 55.98 -17.57 -32.45
N CYS A 11 56.78 -18.56 -32.83
CA CYS A 11 56.63 -19.92 -32.29
C CYS A 11 56.95 -19.99 -30.79
N PHE A 12 57.96 -19.26 -30.31
CA PHE A 12 58.27 -19.20 -28.87
C PHE A 12 57.14 -18.55 -28.06
N LEU A 13 56.54 -17.45 -28.55
CA LEU A 13 55.41 -16.77 -27.90
C LEU A 13 54.14 -17.66 -27.83
N LEU A 14 53.86 -18.43 -28.89
CA LEU A 14 52.74 -19.36 -28.91
C LEU A 14 52.92 -20.54 -27.95
N VAL A 15 54.15 -21.06 -27.84
CA VAL A 15 54.47 -22.15 -26.91
C VAL A 15 54.42 -21.66 -25.45
N THR A 16 54.84 -20.43 -25.15
CA THR A 16 54.72 -19.86 -23.80
C THR A 16 53.26 -19.61 -23.38
N CYS A 17 52.39 -19.17 -24.29
CA CYS A 17 50.95 -19.03 -23.99
C CYS A 17 50.23 -20.36 -23.79
N LEU A 18 50.65 -21.41 -24.50
CA LEU A 18 50.10 -22.76 -24.33
C LEU A 18 50.54 -23.43 -23.02
N LEU A 19 51.75 -23.13 -22.54
CA LEU A 19 52.25 -23.65 -21.26
C LEU A 19 51.62 -22.97 -20.04
N SER A 20 51.27 -21.67 -20.12
CA SER A 20 50.55 -20.99 -19.02
C SER A 20 49.08 -21.43 -18.86
N ALA A 21 48.50 -22.11 -19.87
CA ALA A 21 47.17 -22.70 -19.78
C ALA A 21 47.15 -24.08 -19.09
N LEU A 22 48.32 -24.67 -18.79
CA LEU A 22 48.45 -26.02 -18.20
C LEU A 22 48.75 -26.02 -16.69
N GLU A 23 49.00 -24.86 -16.07
CA GLU A 23 49.27 -24.74 -14.62
C GLU A 23 48.11 -24.16 -13.79
N ALA A 24 46.92 -23.96 -14.39
CA ALA A 24 45.73 -23.67 -13.62
C ALA A 24 45.18 -24.96 -12.98
N VAL A 25 45.46 -25.14 -11.69
CA VAL A 25 44.91 -26.22 -10.85
C VAL A 25 43.37 -26.15 -10.87
N PRO A 26 42.65 -27.28 -11.05
CA PRO A 26 41.20 -27.28 -10.97
C PRO A 26 40.77 -27.10 -9.51
N ILE A 27 39.98 -26.05 -9.24
CA ILE A 27 39.21 -25.94 -8.00
C ILE A 27 38.10 -26.99 -8.08
N ASP A 28 38.17 -27.98 -7.21
CA ASP A 28 37.16 -29.02 -7.06
C ASP A 28 35.96 -28.39 -6.32
N ILE A 29 34.94 -27.99 -7.09
CA ILE A 29 33.66 -27.55 -6.53
C ILE A 29 32.81 -28.81 -6.44
N ASP A 30 32.63 -29.33 -5.22
CA ASP A 30 31.76 -30.47 -4.95
C ASP A 30 30.31 -30.11 -5.31
N LYS A 31 29.86 -30.59 -6.47
CA LYS A 31 28.53 -30.37 -7.04
C LYS A 31 27.53 -31.37 -6.49
N THR A 32 27.24 -31.37 -5.19
CA THR A 32 26.08 -32.13 -4.68
C THR A 32 25.39 -31.49 -3.47
N LYS A 33 24.70 -30.36 -3.70
CA LYS A 33 23.33 -30.01 -3.20
C LYS A 33 23.09 -28.51 -3.37
N VAL A 34 22.94 -28.06 -4.61
CA VAL A 34 22.23 -26.81 -4.89
C VAL A 34 20.90 -27.23 -5.49
N LYS A 35 19.80 -27.06 -4.73
CA LYS A 35 18.47 -27.08 -5.33
C LYS A 35 18.44 -25.90 -6.30
N ASN A 36 18.35 -26.19 -7.59
CA ASN A 36 18.10 -25.18 -8.62
C ASN A 36 16.80 -24.44 -8.28
N THR A 37 16.92 -23.24 -7.72
CA THR A 37 15.87 -22.23 -7.81
C THR A 37 15.81 -21.78 -9.26
N GLN A 38 14.60 -21.78 -9.81
CA GLN A 38 14.33 -21.22 -11.13
C GLN A 38 14.73 -19.74 -11.13
N PRO A 39 15.19 -19.17 -12.26
CA PRO A 39 15.34 -17.74 -12.35
C PRO A 39 13.94 -17.16 -12.24
N VAL A 40 13.67 -16.47 -11.12
CA VAL A 40 12.51 -15.60 -11.01
C VAL A 40 12.67 -14.59 -12.13
N ASP A 41 11.71 -14.58 -13.06
CA ASP A 41 11.59 -13.57 -14.09
C ASP A 41 11.85 -12.22 -13.44
N SER A 42 12.77 -11.43 -14.00
CA SER A 42 13.06 -10.08 -13.54
C SER A 42 11.78 -9.25 -13.59
N ALA A 43 11.04 -9.27 -12.50
CA ALA A 43 10.04 -8.28 -12.19
C ALA A 43 10.77 -6.94 -12.26
N LYS A 44 10.18 -5.96 -12.94
CA LYS A 44 10.60 -4.57 -12.74
C LYS A 44 10.60 -4.35 -11.24
N ILE A 45 11.74 -3.96 -10.69
CA ILE A 45 11.85 -3.51 -9.31
C ILE A 45 10.94 -2.30 -9.23
N GLU A 46 9.75 -2.47 -8.64
CA GLU A 46 8.91 -1.34 -8.33
C GLU A 46 9.61 -0.58 -7.20
N PRO A 47 9.80 0.74 -7.31
CA PRO A 47 10.34 1.53 -6.21
C PRO A 47 9.48 1.31 -4.95
N PRO A 48 10.06 1.37 -3.75
CA PRO A 48 9.38 1.06 -2.50
C PRO A 48 8.06 1.84 -2.40
N ASP A 49 6.95 1.13 -2.17
CA ASP A 49 5.65 1.72 -1.88
C ASP A 49 5.75 2.49 -0.56
N THR A 50 5.62 3.82 -0.63
CA THR A 50 5.70 4.70 0.54
C THR A 50 4.48 4.58 1.47
N GLY A 51 3.48 3.75 1.11
CA GLY A 51 2.24 3.58 1.86
C GLY A 51 1.24 4.74 1.65
N LEU A 52 1.59 5.75 0.85
CA LEU A 52 0.73 6.87 0.53
C LEU A 52 -0.27 6.51 -0.57
N TYR A 53 -1.55 6.90 -0.43
CA TYR A 53 -2.58 6.62 -1.45
C TYR A 53 -2.38 7.35 -2.80
N TYR A 54 -1.38 8.22 -2.88
CA TYR A 54 -0.92 8.96 -4.07
C TYR A 54 0.57 8.70 -4.37
N ASP A 55 1.15 7.64 -3.79
CA ASP A 55 2.54 7.22 -4.00
C ASP A 55 2.89 7.11 -5.50
N GLU A 56 2.03 6.47 -6.29
CA GLU A 56 2.24 6.33 -7.74
C GLU A 56 2.34 7.71 -8.44
N TYR A 57 1.48 8.66 -8.06
CA TYR A 57 1.53 10.02 -8.62
C TYR A 57 2.80 10.76 -8.19
N LEU A 58 3.21 10.63 -6.92
CA LEU A 58 4.45 11.20 -6.40
C LEU A 58 5.66 10.68 -7.18
N LYS A 59 5.76 9.35 -7.37
CA LYS A 59 6.83 8.70 -8.14
C LYS A 59 6.86 9.16 -9.59
N GLN A 60 5.71 9.16 -10.27
CA GLN A 60 5.64 9.63 -11.67
C GLN A 60 6.07 11.09 -11.82
N VAL A 61 5.71 11.95 -10.86
CA VAL A 61 6.15 13.36 -10.85
C VAL A 61 7.67 13.44 -10.66
N ILE A 62 8.24 12.69 -9.72
CA ILE A 62 9.69 12.64 -9.47
C ILE A 62 10.41 12.12 -10.72
N ASP A 63 10.00 11.00 -11.29
CA ASP A 63 10.59 10.41 -12.50
C ASP A 63 10.65 11.42 -13.65
N VAL A 64 9.55 12.14 -13.87
CA VAL A 64 9.47 13.17 -14.92
C VAL A 64 10.40 14.35 -14.62
N LEU A 65 10.45 14.80 -13.36
CA LEU A 65 11.36 15.88 -12.94
C LEU A 65 12.83 15.48 -13.08
N GLU A 66 13.17 14.25 -12.74
CA GLU A 66 14.53 13.74 -12.87
C GLU A 66 14.99 13.67 -14.31
N THR A 67 14.09 13.58 -15.30
CA THR A 67 14.52 13.63 -16.72
C THR A 67 15.20 14.96 -17.11
N ASP A 68 15.02 16.03 -16.33
CA ASP A 68 15.72 17.31 -16.49
C ASP A 68 17.03 17.32 -15.69
N ASN A 69 18.17 17.43 -16.38
CA ASN A 69 19.49 17.40 -15.73
C ASN A 69 19.69 18.51 -14.70
N HIS A 70 19.18 19.73 -14.96
CA HIS A 70 19.33 20.85 -14.03
C HIS A 70 18.52 20.59 -12.76
N PHE A 71 17.27 20.15 -12.92
CA PHE A 71 16.42 19.85 -11.79
C PHE A 71 16.94 18.65 -10.98
N ARG A 72 17.41 17.58 -11.65
CA ARG A 72 18.01 16.41 -10.99
C ARG A 72 19.20 16.79 -10.12
N GLU A 73 20.13 17.60 -10.62
CA GLU A 73 21.27 18.06 -9.83
C GLU A 73 20.86 18.89 -8.61
N LYS A 74 19.78 19.67 -8.74
CA LYS A 74 19.22 20.45 -7.63
C LYS A 74 18.56 19.54 -6.60
N LEU A 75 17.80 18.55 -7.05
CA LEU A 75 17.16 17.56 -6.19
C LEU A 75 18.20 16.77 -5.37
N GLN A 76 19.27 16.29 -6.01
CA GLN A 76 20.34 15.51 -5.35
C GLN A 76 21.18 16.30 -4.35
N LYS A 77 21.25 17.63 -4.49
CA LYS A 77 22.06 18.50 -3.61
C LYS A 77 21.21 19.22 -2.56
N ALA A 78 19.88 19.19 -2.69
CA ALA A 78 18.98 19.89 -1.79
C ALA A 78 18.95 19.16 -0.44
N ASP A 79 19.10 19.92 0.63
CA ASP A 79 18.83 19.44 1.98
C ASP A 79 17.31 19.30 2.20
N ILE A 80 16.90 18.41 3.10
CA ILE A 80 15.50 18.12 3.40
C ILE A 80 14.78 19.43 3.78
N GLU A 81 15.42 20.30 4.56
CA GLU A 81 14.87 21.60 4.93
C GLU A 81 14.68 22.55 3.73
N GLU A 82 15.52 22.46 2.70
CA GLU A 82 15.33 23.24 1.48
C GLU A 82 14.14 22.73 0.66
N ILE A 83 13.97 21.41 0.62
CA ILE A 83 12.85 20.73 -0.02
C ILE A 83 11.54 21.14 0.69
N LYS A 84 11.46 21.02 2.02
CA LYS A 84 10.31 21.44 2.84
C LYS A 84 10.00 22.93 2.74
N SER A 85 11.03 23.78 2.56
CA SER A 85 10.84 25.24 2.47
C SER A 85 10.21 25.75 1.17
N GLY A 86 9.98 24.87 0.18
CA GLY A 86 9.42 25.23 -1.13
C GLY A 86 10.41 25.96 -2.05
N ARG A 87 11.71 25.96 -1.71
CA ARG A 87 12.76 26.53 -2.56
C ARG A 87 12.97 25.70 -3.81
N LEU A 88 12.97 24.37 -3.69
CA LEU A 88 13.08 23.45 -4.81
C LEU A 88 11.95 23.65 -5.82
N SER A 89 10.72 23.86 -5.34
CA SER A 89 9.55 24.02 -6.22
C SER A 89 9.65 25.23 -7.15
N LYS A 90 10.45 26.25 -6.81
CA LYS A 90 10.70 27.42 -7.69
C LYS A 90 11.61 27.09 -8.87
N GLU A 91 12.46 26.08 -8.74
CA GLU A 91 13.34 25.63 -9.85
C GLU A 91 12.53 25.02 -11.00
N LEU A 92 11.25 24.66 -10.75
CA LEU A 92 10.30 24.19 -11.77
C LEU A 92 10.08 25.19 -12.91
N ASP A 93 10.29 26.49 -12.66
CA ASP A 93 10.21 27.53 -13.69
C ASP A 93 11.34 27.47 -14.72
N LEU A 94 12.45 26.80 -14.39
CA LEU A 94 13.62 26.65 -15.25
C LEU A 94 13.63 25.32 -16.02
N VAL A 95 12.70 24.44 -15.71
CA VAL A 95 12.59 23.10 -16.31
C VAL A 95 12.12 23.19 -17.76
N SER A 96 12.59 22.27 -18.60
CA SER A 96 12.24 22.24 -20.03
C SER A 96 10.72 22.12 -20.29
N HIS A 97 10.27 22.69 -21.42
CA HIS A 97 8.86 22.65 -21.82
C HIS A 97 8.29 21.22 -21.93
N HIS A 98 9.10 20.27 -22.37
CA HIS A 98 8.67 18.86 -22.50
C HIS A 98 8.32 18.25 -21.14
N VAL A 99 9.15 18.51 -20.13
CA VAL A 99 8.91 18.06 -18.76
C VAL A 99 7.68 18.74 -18.18
N ARG A 100 7.52 20.06 -18.39
CA ARG A 100 6.30 20.79 -18.02
C ARG A 100 5.03 20.18 -18.63
N THR A 101 5.07 19.85 -19.91
CA THR A 101 3.92 19.25 -20.62
C THR A 101 3.53 17.90 -20.02
N LYS A 102 4.53 17.07 -19.65
CA LYS A 102 4.30 15.79 -18.98
C LYS A 102 3.72 15.97 -17.57
N LEU A 103 4.24 16.91 -16.79
CA LEU A 103 3.71 17.20 -15.45
C LEU A 103 2.26 17.68 -15.51
N ASP A 104 1.92 18.53 -16.48
CA ASP A 104 0.54 18.95 -16.73
C ASP A 104 -0.37 17.74 -17.06
N GLU A 105 0.14 16.74 -17.78
CA GLU A 105 -0.58 15.51 -18.09
C GLU A 105 -0.79 14.64 -16.85
N LEU A 106 0.26 14.42 -16.04
CA LEU A 106 0.18 13.68 -14.79
C LEU A 106 -0.84 14.32 -13.83
N LYS A 107 -0.84 15.65 -13.69
CA LYS A 107 -1.82 16.35 -12.86
C LYS A 107 -3.25 16.10 -13.33
N ARG A 108 -3.51 16.16 -14.64
CA ARG A 108 -4.85 15.88 -15.19
C ARG A 108 -5.29 14.44 -14.93
N GLN A 109 -4.36 13.49 -15.03
CA GLN A 109 -4.63 12.08 -14.72
C GLN A 109 -4.97 11.89 -13.24
N GLU A 110 -4.19 12.50 -12.34
CA GLU A 110 -4.44 12.39 -10.90
C GLU A 110 -5.78 13.06 -10.52
N VAL A 111 -6.06 14.26 -11.03
CA VAL A 111 -7.36 14.91 -10.80
C VAL A 111 -8.52 14.05 -11.33
N ALA A 112 -8.35 13.38 -12.47
CA ALA A 112 -9.36 12.46 -12.99
C ALA A 112 -9.56 11.24 -12.08
N ARG A 113 -8.47 10.66 -11.56
CA ARG A 113 -8.50 9.57 -10.57
C ARG A 113 -9.24 10.00 -9.30
N LEU A 114 -8.91 11.15 -8.73
CA LEU A 114 -9.56 11.68 -7.53
C LEU A 114 -11.06 11.94 -7.75
N ARG A 115 -11.45 12.43 -8.93
CA ARG A 115 -12.86 12.58 -9.31
C ARG A 115 -13.58 11.24 -9.40
N MET A 116 -12.93 10.20 -9.92
CA MET A 116 -13.49 8.85 -9.96
C MET A 116 -13.67 8.28 -8.55
N LEU A 117 -12.70 8.46 -7.64
CA LEU A 117 -12.81 8.03 -6.25
C LEU A 117 -13.96 8.74 -5.52
N ILE A 118 -14.07 10.06 -5.70
CA ILE A 118 -15.19 10.85 -5.18
C ILE A 118 -16.52 10.31 -5.73
N LYS A 119 -16.60 10.09 -7.05
CA LYS A 119 -17.80 9.57 -7.68
C LYS A 119 -18.19 8.20 -7.13
N ALA A 120 -17.24 7.27 -7.01
CA ALA A 120 -17.50 5.94 -6.45
C ALA A 120 -18.01 6.03 -5.00
N LYS A 121 -17.43 6.94 -4.19
CA LYS A 121 -17.89 7.22 -2.82
C LYS A 121 -19.31 7.78 -2.78
N LEU A 122 -19.67 8.67 -3.72
CA LEU A 122 -21.00 9.26 -3.83
C LEU A 122 -22.04 8.26 -4.34
N ASP A 123 -21.70 7.46 -5.36
CA ASP A 123 -22.56 6.41 -5.90
C ASP A 123 -22.91 5.37 -4.81
N SER A 124 -21.99 5.12 -3.86
CA SER A 124 -22.24 4.29 -2.68
C SER A 124 -23.14 4.94 -1.62
N LEU A 125 -23.27 6.27 -1.61
CA LEU A 125 -24.01 7.04 -0.58
C LEU A 125 -25.37 7.58 -1.07
N GLN A 126 -25.78 7.21 -2.30
CA GLN A 126 -26.90 7.79 -3.05
C GLN A 126 -26.77 9.30 -3.35
N ASP A 127 -27.23 9.64 -4.56
CA ASP A 127 -27.07 10.88 -5.33
C ASP A 127 -27.57 12.14 -4.59
N MET A 128 -26.79 12.62 -3.62
CA MET A 128 -26.87 14.01 -3.19
C MET A 128 -26.01 14.83 -4.15
N GLY A 129 -26.60 15.83 -4.80
CA GLY A 129 -25.94 16.79 -5.71
C GLY A 129 -24.86 17.61 -5.01
N ILE A 130 -23.78 16.95 -4.62
CA ILE A 130 -22.65 17.47 -3.88
C ILE A 130 -21.61 17.96 -4.90
N ASP A 131 -21.10 19.15 -4.63
CA ASP A 131 -20.07 19.76 -5.46
C ASP A 131 -18.78 18.94 -5.40
N HIS A 132 -18.46 18.26 -6.50
CA HIS A 132 -17.25 17.43 -6.62
C HIS A 132 -15.99 18.28 -6.40
N HIS A 133 -16.04 19.57 -6.74
CA HIS A 133 -14.94 20.48 -6.51
C HIS A 133 -14.74 20.81 -5.03
N ALA A 134 -15.81 20.82 -4.23
CA ALA A 134 -15.71 20.97 -2.78
C ALA A 134 -15.08 19.73 -2.13
N LEU A 135 -15.38 18.53 -2.64
CA LEU A 135 -14.81 17.28 -2.13
C LEU A 135 -13.33 17.11 -2.49
N LEU A 136 -12.87 17.66 -3.61
CA LEU A 136 -11.45 17.67 -3.96
C LEU A 136 -10.58 18.45 -2.96
N LYS A 137 -11.17 19.32 -2.12
CA LYS A 137 -10.46 20.02 -1.05
C LYS A 137 -9.96 19.10 0.07
N GLN A 138 -10.43 17.86 0.14
CA GLN A 138 -9.96 16.88 1.12
C GLN A 138 -8.58 16.31 0.74
N PHE A 139 -8.10 16.56 -0.47
CA PHE A 139 -6.84 16.08 -0.98
C PHE A 139 -5.83 17.22 -0.98
N ASP A 140 -4.84 17.14 -0.09
CA ASP A 140 -3.91 18.23 0.19
C ASP A 140 -2.66 18.22 -0.71
N HIS A 141 -2.45 17.15 -1.49
CA HIS A 141 -1.23 16.95 -2.29
C HIS A 141 -1.23 17.63 -3.67
N LEU A 142 -2.31 18.33 -4.06
CA LEU A 142 -2.37 19.07 -5.33
C LEU A 142 -3.35 20.25 -5.33
N ASN A 143 -3.08 21.23 -6.19
CA ASN A 143 -3.95 22.39 -6.37
C ASN A 143 -5.11 22.07 -7.32
N HIS A 144 -6.28 21.80 -6.75
CA HIS A 144 -7.51 21.48 -7.48
C HIS A 144 -8.20 22.70 -8.14
N LEU A 145 -7.80 23.95 -7.80
CA LEU A 145 -8.33 25.16 -8.43
C LEU A 145 -7.83 25.34 -9.87
N ASN A 146 -6.69 24.72 -10.20
CA ASN A 146 -6.07 24.77 -11.52
C ASN A 146 -5.79 23.35 -12.04
N PRO A 147 -6.82 22.58 -12.43
CA PRO A 147 -6.66 21.15 -12.73
C PRO A 147 -5.78 20.85 -13.95
N ASP A 148 -5.56 21.84 -14.83
CA ASP A 148 -4.96 21.60 -16.15
C ASP A 148 -3.45 21.85 -16.20
N LYS A 149 -2.88 22.59 -15.24
CA LYS A 149 -1.46 22.98 -15.21
C LYS A 149 -0.80 22.65 -13.88
N PHE A 150 0.37 22.03 -13.95
CA PHE A 150 1.22 21.73 -12.81
C PHE A 150 2.20 22.88 -12.58
N GLU A 151 1.98 23.61 -11.48
CA GLU A 151 2.75 24.78 -11.10
C GLU A 151 3.70 24.49 -9.92
N SER A 152 4.55 25.46 -9.59
CA SER A 152 5.43 25.34 -8.42
C SER A 152 4.63 25.16 -7.12
N THR A 153 3.40 25.67 -7.07
CA THR A 153 2.48 25.44 -5.96
C THR A 153 2.05 23.98 -5.83
N ASP A 154 1.86 23.26 -6.94
CA ASP A 154 1.53 21.83 -6.90
C ASP A 154 2.68 21.00 -6.37
N LEU A 155 3.90 21.27 -6.83
CA LEU A 155 5.09 20.57 -6.34
C LEU A 155 5.34 20.85 -4.85
N ASP A 156 5.15 22.10 -4.41
CA ASP A 156 5.22 22.47 -2.99
C ASP A 156 4.15 21.77 -2.14
N MET A 157 2.91 21.71 -2.62
CA MET A 157 1.82 20.97 -1.94
C MET A 157 2.11 19.46 -1.89
N LEU A 158 2.55 18.87 -2.99
CA LEU A 158 2.87 17.45 -3.08
C LEU A 158 4.01 17.07 -2.13
N ILE A 159 5.09 17.86 -2.11
CA ILE A 159 6.22 17.65 -1.19
C ILE A 159 5.78 17.79 0.26
N LYS A 160 5.00 18.82 0.60
CA LYS A 160 4.53 19.06 1.96
C LYS A 160 3.58 17.98 2.44
N ALA A 161 2.64 17.57 1.59
CA ALA A 161 1.72 16.48 1.88
C ALA A 161 2.50 15.18 2.07
N ALA A 162 3.38 14.81 1.14
CA ALA A 162 4.19 13.60 1.25
C ALA A 162 5.06 13.62 2.51
N THR A 163 5.73 14.74 2.80
CA THR A 163 6.55 14.88 4.02
C THR A 163 5.70 14.72 5.29
N SER A 164 4.58 15.43 5.37
CA SER A 164 3.70 15.39 6.54
C SER A 164 3.08 14.01 6.72
N ASP A 165 2.58 13.41 5.64
CA ASP A 165 1.91 12.12 5.69
C ASP A 165 2.91 11.02 6.06
N LEU A 166 4.13 11.07 5.52
CA LEU A 166 5.21 10.14 5.89
C LEU A 166 5.66 10.30 7.35
N GLU A 167 5.75 11.53 7.86
CA GLU A 167 6.06 11.79 9.27
C GLU A 167 4.97 11.29 10.23
N HIS A 168 3.72 11.24 9.78
CA HIS A 168 2.57 10.82 10.60
C HIS A 168 2.05 9.42 10.22
N TYR A 169 2.69 8.74 9.27
CA TYR A 169 2.21 7.47 8.72
C TYR A 169 2.13 6.41 9.83
N ASP A 170 3.27 6.18 10.48
CA ASP A 170 3.43 5.23 11.58
C ASP A 170 2.44 5.52 12.70
N LYS A 171 2.37 6.79 13.13
CA LYS A 171 1.41 7.22 14.16
C LYS A 171 -0.04 6.92 13.77
N THR A 172 -0.42 7.20 12.52
CA THR A 172 -1.78 6.94 12.03
C THR A 172 -2.07 5.44 12.01
N ARG A 173 -1.09 4.62 11.61
CA ARG A 173 -1.19 3.16 11.65
C ARG A 173 -1.38 2.63 13.07
N HIS A 174 -0.59 3.11 14.05
CA HIS A 174 -0.79 2.79 15.48
C HIS A 174 -2.19 3.16 15.97
N GLU A 175 -2.72 4.32 15.56
CA GLU A 175 -4.08 4.75 15.92
C GLU A 175 -5.18 3.89 15.25
N GLU A 176 -4.96 3.44 14.02
CA GLU A 176 -5.84 2.51 13.32
C GLU A 176 -5.83 1.12 13.96
N PHE A 177 -4.65 0.59 14.27
CA PHE A 177 -4.49 -0.68 14.96
C PHE A 177 -5.14 -0.65 16.35
N LYS A 178 -4.96 0.44 17.10
CA LYS A 178 -5.66 0.63 18.38
C LYS A 178 -7.19 0.59 18.23
N LYS A 179 -7.74 1.20 17.17
CA LYS A 179 -9.19 1.12 16.88
C LYS A 179 -9.63 -0.28 16.48
N TYR A 180 -8.80 -0.99 15.72
CA TYR A 180 -9.02 -2.39 15.36
C TYR A 180 -9.15 -3.27 16.62
N GLU A 181 -8.19 -3.16 17.55
CA GLU A 181 -8.20 -3.90 18.81
C GLU A 181 -9.41 -3.53 19.69
N MET A 182 -9.78 -2.25 19.76
CA MET A 182 -11.01 -1.83 20.45
C MET A 182 -12.28 -2.40 19.80
N MET A 183 -12.34 -2.47 18.46
CA MET A 183 -13.48 -3.03 17.75
C MET A 183 -13.60 -4.54 18.01
N LYS A 184 -12.49 -5.27 17.93
CA LYS A 184 -12.42 -6.72 18.21
C LYS A 184 -12.92 -7.04 19.62
N GLU A 185 -12.49 -6.27 20.62
CA GLU A 185 -13.00 -6.43 21.99
C GLU A 185 -14.47 -6.01 22.14
N HIS A 186 -14.91 -4.95 21.47
CA HIS A 186 -16.32 -4.55 21.46
C HIS A 186 -17.23 -5.65 20.90
N GLU A 187 -16.90 -6.20 19.74
CA GLU A 187 -17.65 -7.29 19.10
C GLU A 187 -17.69 -8.53 19.99
N ARG A 188 -16.57 -8.88 20.63
CA ARG A 188 -16.51 -9.95 21.63
C ARG A 188 -17.47 -9.69 22.79
N ARG A 189 -17.49 -8.48 23.37
CA ARG A 189 -18.40 -8.12 24.46
C ARG A 189 -19.86 -8.18 24.05
N GLU A 190 -20.21 -7.67 22.86
CA GLU A 190 -21.57 -7.75 22.33
C GLU A 190 -21.99 -9.20 22.09
N TYR A 191 -21.11 -10.04 21.52
CA TYR A 191 -21.36 -11.47 21.35
C TYR A 191 -21.64 -12.17 22.69
N LEU A 192 -20.80 -11.94 23.71
CA LEU A 192 -20.98 -12.51 25.04
C LEU A 192 -22.30 -12.08 25.73
N LYS A 193 -22.81 -10.88 25.44
CA LYS A 193 -24.12 -10.41 25.91
C LYS A 193 -25.28 -11.18 25.29
N THR A 194 -25.12 -11.71 24.07
CA THR A 194 -26.17 -12.52 23.40
C THR A 194 -26.27 -13.95 23.96
N LEU A 195 -25.24 -14.42 24.66
CA LEU A 195 -25.14 -15.78 25.16
C LEU A 195 -25.74 -15.95 26.57
N ASN A 196 -26.16 -17.19 26.86
CA ASN A 196 -26.54 -17.58 28.22
C ASN A 196 -25.29 -17.80 29.09
N GLU A 197 -25.48 -17.92 30.41
CA GLU A 197 -24.38 -17.98 31.38
C GLU A 197 -23.43 -19.17 31.17
N GLU A 198 -23.96 -20.34 30.79
CA GLU A 198 -23.14 -21.54 30.55
C GLU A 198 -22.27 -21.36 29.30
N LYS A 199 -22.84 -20.91 28.19
CA LYS A 199 -22.10 -20.66 26.95
C LYS A 199 -21.12 -19.51 27.09
N ARG A 200 -21.46 -18.47 27.85
CA ARG A 200 -20.56 -17.34 28.09
C ARG A 200 -19.25 -17.81 28.74
N LYS A 201 -19.34 -18.66 29.77
CA LYS A 201 -18.16 -19.24 30.42
C LYS A 201 -17.35 -20.17 29.51
N GLU A 202 -18.03 -20.93 28.64
CA GLU A 202 -17.36 -21.77 27.66
C GLU A 202 -16.55 -20.92 26.67
N GLU A 203 -17.13 -19.85 26.13
CA GLU A 203 -16.47 -18.93 25.19
C GLU A 203 -15.33 -18.13 25.86
N GLU A 204 -15.51 -17.68 27.10
CA GLU A 204 -14.44 -17.06 27.88
C GLU A 204 -13.26 -18.02 28.10
N SER A 205 -13.54 -19.29 28.42
CA SER A 205 -12.50 -20.31 28.58
C SER A 205 -11.80 -20.63 27.25
N LYS A 206 -12.52 -20.67 26.12
CA LYS A 206 -11.92 -20.84 24.80
C LYS A 206 -11.00 -19.67 24.47
N PHE A 207 -11.46 -18.44 24.72
CA PHE A 207 -10.64 -17.25 24.49
C PHE A 207 -9.34 -17.27 25.30
N GLU A 208 -9.41 -17.63 26.59
CA GLU A 208 -8.20 -17.81 27.41
C GLU A 208 -7.28 -18.93 26.90
N GLU A 209 -7.85 -20.01 26.35
CA GLU A 209 -7.06 -21.09 25.75
C GLU A 209 -6.37 -20.62 24.47
N MET A 210 -7.06 -19.88 23.60
CA MET A 210 -6.49 -19.31 22.37
C MET A 210 -5.36 -18.34 22.70
N LYS A 211 -5.54 -17.46 23.69
CA LYS A 211 -4.49 -16.56 24.15
C LYS A 211 -3.23 -17.32 24.61
N LYS A 212 -3.40 -18.37 25.41
CA LYS A 212 -2.28 -19.21 25.88
C LYS A 212 -1.60 -19.98 24.76
N LYS A 213 -2.33 -20.36 23.71
CA LYS A 213 -1.74 -21.01 22.52
C LYS A 213 -0.86 -20.03 21.78
N HIS A 214 -1.36 -18.82 21.54
CA HIS A 214 -0.62 -17.75 20.89
C HIS A 214 0.64 -17.36 21.68
N GLU A 215 0.54 -17.16 23.00
CA GLU A 215 1.68 -16.88 23.90
C GLU A 215 2.77 -17.97 23.86
N ASN A 216 2.42 -19.20 23.45
CA ASN A 216 3.34 -20.33 23.42
C ASN A 216 4.03 -20.47 22.06
N HIS A 217 4.88 -19.50 21.76
CA HIS A 217 5.71 -19.46 20.56
C HIS A 217 7.21 -19.61 20.90
N PRO A 218 8.07 -20.01 19.93
CA PRO A 218 9.52 -19.94 20.07
C PRO A 218 9.97 -18.51 20.40
N LYS A 219 11.08 -18.36 21.13
CA LYS A 219 11.62 -17.04 21.47
C LYS A 219 11.91 -16.23 20.21
N VAL A 220 11.36 -15.02 20.18
CA VAL A 220 11.63 -14.00 19.17
C VAL A 220 12.91 -13.26 19.53
N ASN A 221 13.80 -13.10 18.54
CA ASN A 221 15.01 -12.31 18.72
C ASN A 221 14.69 -10.82 18.67
N HIS A 222 15.56 -10.02 19.26
CA HIS A 222 15.43 -8.58 19.21
C HIS A 222 15.67 -8.07 17.77
N PRO A 223 14.79 -7.21 17.22
CA PRO A 223 14.92 -6.71 15.84
C PRO A 223 16.26 -6.01 15.61
N GLY A 224 16.96 -6.36 14.53
CA GLY A 224 18.27 -5.78 14.20
C GLY A 224 19.43 -6.29 15.06
N SER A 225 19.19 -7.21 16.00
CA SER A 225 20.25 -7.81 16.81
C SER A 225 21.09 -8.83 16.04
N LYS A 226 22.28 -9.14 16.57
CA LYS A 226 23.18 -10.11 15.95
C LYS A 226 22.54 -11.48 15.76
N ASP A 227 21.75 -11.94 16.73
CA ASP A 227 21.12 -13.26 16.67
C ASP A 227 20.05 -13.30 15.57
N GLN A 228 19.23 -12.25 15.46
CA GLN A 228 18.22 -12.12 14.41
C GLN A 228 18.87 -12.07 13.01
N LEU A 229 19.90 -11.24 12.81
CA LEU A 229 20.57 -11.16 11.50
C LEU A 229 21.30 -12.46 11.12
N LYS A 230 21.86 -13.17 12.09
CA LYS A 230 22.48 -14.48 11.85
C LYS A 230 21.46 -15.54 11.46
N GLU A 231 20.27 -15.49 12.04
CA GLU A 231 19.19 -16.40 11.67
C GLU A 231 18.74 -16.16 10.24
N VAL A 232 18.55 -14.90 9.82
CA VAL A 232 18.27 -14.57 8.43
C VAL A 232 19.38 -15.06 7.50
N TRP A 233 20.64 -14.84 7.88
CA TRP A 233 21.82 -15.33 7.14
C TRP A 233 21.86 -16.86 6.98
N GLU A 234 21.41 -17.61 7.99
CA GLU A 234 21.36 -19.07 7.93
C GLU A 234 20.14 -19.56 7.13
N GLU A 235 18.95 -19.09 7.49
CA GLU A 235 17.70 -19.66 7.03
C GLU A 235 17.24 -19.10 5.68
N THR A 236 17.43 -17.81 5.46
CA THR A 236 17.03 -17.13 4.22
C THR A 236 18.15 -17.21 3.19
N ASP A 237 19.39 -16.90 3.58
CA ASP A 237 20.52 -16.84 2.65
C ASP A 237 21.23 -18.19 2.45
N GLY A 238 21.03 -19.14 3.37
CA GLY A 238 21.66 -20.47 3.31
C GLY A 238 23.16 -20.46 3.56
N LEU A 239 23.67 -19.48 4.32
CA LEU A 239 25.09 -19.27 4.61
C LEU A 239 25.45 -19.75 6.02
N ASP A 240 26.72 -20.07 6.27
CA ASP A 240 27.17 -20.56 7.57
C ASP A 240 27.11 -19.42 8.62
N PRO A 241 26.42 -19.60 9.77
CA PRO A 241 26.36 -18.62 10.86
C PRO A 241 27.73 -18.19 11.42
N ASN A 242 28.76 -19.04 11.29
CA ASN A 242 30.11 -18.74 11.77
C ASN A 242 30.84 -17.74 10.86
N ASP A 243 30.44 -17.66 9.59
CA ASP A 243 31.02 -16.76 8.59
C ASP A 243 30.24 -15.45 8.45
N PHE A 244 29.33 -15.16 9.40
CA PHE A 244 28.53 -13.95 9.40
C PHE A 244 29.41 -12.69 9.35
N ASP A 245 29.23 -11.90 8.28
CA ASP A 245 29.89 -10.62 8.06
C ASP A 245 28.84 -9.53 7.81
N PRO A 246 28.72 -8.52 8.70
CA PRO A 246 27.70 -7.48 8.57
C PRO A 246 27.73 -6.75 7.23
N LYS A 247 28.93 -6.50 6.68
CA LYS A 247 29.08 -5.80 5.41
C LYS A 247 28.54 -6.61 4.23
N THR A 248 28.72 -7.93 4.26
CA THR A 248 28.22 -8.84 3.24
C THR A 248 26.72 -9.04 3.42
N PHE A 249 26.23 -9.13 4.66
CA PHE A 249 24.81 -9.15 4.99
C PHE A 249 24.08 -7.94 4.40
N PHE A 250 24.59 -6.72 4.64
CA PHE A 250 24.02 -5.48 4.10
C PHE A 250 23.86 -5.55 2.58
N LYS A 251 24.93 -5.92 1.86
CA LYS A 251 24.92 -5.98 0.40
C LYS A 251 24.01 -7.05 -0.19
N LEU A 252 23.71 -8.09 0.59
CA LEU A 252 22.83 -9.16 0.16
C LEU A 252 21.36 -8.74 0.26
N HIS A 253 21.05 -7.82 1.18
CA HIS A 253 19.71 -7.33 1.47
C HIS A 253 19.42 -5.94 0.92
N ASP A 254 20.43 -5.23 0.41
CA ASP A 254 20.29 -4.14 -0.57
C ASP A 254 19.92 -4.77 -1.92
N VAL A 255 18.64 -5.11 -2.06
CA VAL A 255 18.10 -5.90 -3.18
C VAL A 255 18.19 -5.09 -4.46
N ASN A 256 17.93 -3.78 -4.37
CA ASN A 256 17.90 -2.87 -5.50
C ASN A 256 19.31 -2.33 -5.90
N ASN A 257 20.34 -2.57 -5.07
CA ASN A 257 21.73 -2.10 -5.22
C ASN A 257 21.87 -0.56 -5.29
N ASP A 258 21.04 0.18 -4.55
CA ASP A 258 21.14 1.63 -4.43
C ASP A 258 22.11 2.10 -3.33
N GLY A 259 22.59 1.16 -2.50
CA GLY A 259 23.55 1.41 -1.42
C GLY A 259 22.92 1.75 -0.07
N PHE A 260 21.60 1.60 0.05
CA PHE A 260 20.83 1.83 1.26
C PHE A 260 20.02 0.58 1.61
N LEU A 261 19.56 0.49 2.87
CA LEU A 261 18.47 -0.40 3.25
C LEU A 261 17.26 0.48 3.55
N ASP A 262 16.22 0.33 2.74
CA ASP A 262 14.95 1.01 2.96
C ASP A 262 14.06 0.27 3.97
N GLU A 263 12.89 0.84 4.24
CA GLU A 263 11.91 0.26 5.16
C GLU A 263 11.46 -1.13 4.76
N GLN A 264 11.23 -1.37 3.47
CA GLN A 264 10.73 -2.65 2.97
C GLN A 264 11.81 -3.72 3.06
N GLU A 265 13.05 -3.35 2.75
CA GLU A 265 14.20 -4.23 2.87
C GLU A 265 14.45 -4.61 4.34
N LEU A 266 14.30 -3.67 5.28
CA LEU A 266 14.36 -3.98 6.72
C LEU A 266 13.19 -4.85 7.17
N GLU A 267 11.96 -4.52 6.78
CA GLU A 267 10.75 -5.27 7.10
C GLU A 267 10.82 -6.72 6.62
N ALA A 268 11.47 -6.98 5.49
CA ALA A 268 11.69 -8.31 4.96
C ALA A 268 12.54 -9.18 5.92
N LEU A 269 13.52 -8.58 6.62
CA LEU A 269 14.39 -9.28 7.57
C LEU A 269 13.61 -9.85 8.76
N PHE A 270 12.49 -9.24 9.12
CA PHE A 270 11.69 -9.64 10.28
C PHE A 270 10.76 -10.82 9.99
N THR A 271 10.56 -11.17 8.72
CA THR A 271 9.60 -12.21 8.31
C THR A 271 9.85 -13.53 9.05
N LYS A 272 11.11 -13.95 9.20
CA LYS A 272 11.47 -15.20 9.92
C LYS A 272 11.17 -15.14 11.41
N GLU A 273 11.36 -13.98 12.03
CA GLU A 273 11.02 -13.78 13.45
C GLU A 273 9.51 -13.80 13.67
N LEU A 274 8.75 -13.16 12.78
CA LEU A 274 7.29 -13.09 12.86
C LEU A 274 6.64 -14.45 12.59
N GLU A 275 7.18 -15.25 11.66
CA GLU A 275 6.72 -16.62 11.37
C GLU A 275 6.82 -17.58 12.59
N LYS A 276 7.60 -17.22 13.63
CA LYS A 276 7.63 -17.98 14.89
C LYS A 276 6.35 -17.77 15.71
N VAL A 277 5.76 -16.59 15.62
CA VAL A 277 4.64 -16.13 16.46
C VAL A 277 3.31 -16.29 15.73
N TYR A 278 3.28 -16.00 14.43
CA TYR A 278 2.06 -15.94 13.64
C TYR A 278 2.08 -16.95 12.49
N ASP A 279 1.12 -17.87 12.46
CA ASP A 279 0.82 -18.73 11.30
C ASP A 279 -0.59 -18.44 10.78
N PRO A 280 -0.76 -18.01 9.50
CA PRO A 280 -2.07 -17.76 8.89
C PRO A 280 -3.04 -18.95 8.91
N LYS A 281 -2.56 -20.16 9.23
CA LYS A 281 -3.37 -21.38 9.34
C LYS A 281 -3.94 -21.61 10.74
N ASN A 282 -3.41 -20.92 11.74
CA ASN A 282 -3.89 -20.97 13.11
C ASN A 282 -5.02 -19.96 13.29
N GLU A 283 -6.04 -20.30 14.08
CA GLU A 283 -7.19 -19.42 14.31
C GLU A 283 -6.90 -18.38 15.41
N GLU A 284 -5.92 -18.67 16.27
CA GLU A 284 -5.44 -17.80 17.34
C GLU A 284 -4.53 -16.67 16.84
N ASP A 285 -3.95 -16.80 15.65
CA ASP A 285 -2.93 -15.90 15.14
C ASP A 285 -3.57 -14.84 14.22
N ASP A 286 -3.46 -13.58 14.63
CA ASP A 286 -4.03 -12.47 13.89
C ASP A 286 -3.01 -11.86 12.93
N MET A 287 -3.30 -11.93 11.63
CA MET A 287 -2.41 -11.37 10.61
C MET A 287 -2.32 -9.85 10.64
N VAL A 288 -3.32 -9.16 11.20
CA VAL A 288 -3.26 -7.70 11.39
C VAL A 288 -2.28 -7.36 12.51
N GLU A 289 -2.27 -8.15 13.59
CA GLU A 289 -1.28 -8.03 14.66
C GLU A 289 0.14 -8.32 14.14
N MET A 290 0.33 -9.36 13.32
CA MET A 290 1.63 -9.64 12.71
C MET A 290 2.19 -8.43 11.93
N GLU A 291 1.35 -7.75 11.16
CA GLU A 291 1.79 -6.60 10.37
C GLU A 291 2.10 -5.39 11.24
N GLU A 292 1.32 -5.17 12.30
CA GLU A 292 1.64 -4.13 13.29
C GLU A 292 2.96 -4.43 14.01
N GLU A 293 3.21 -5.69 14.36
CA GLU A 293 4.47 -6.12 14.98
C GLU A 293 5.65 -5.87 14.02
N ARG A 294 5.48 -6.17 12.72
CA ARG A 294 6.47 -5.85 11.68
C ARG A 294 6.84 -4.37 11.68
N LEU A 295 5.84 -3.49 11.71
CA LEU A 295 6.03 -2.04 11.75
C LEU A 295 6.74 -1.59 13.04
N ARG A 296 6.38 -2.15 14.20
CA ARG A 296 7.08 -1.88 15.47
C ARG A 296 8.54 -2.29 15.42
N MET A 297 8.84 -3.47 14.87
CA MET A 297 10.21 -3.94 14.68
C MET A 297 11.00 -2.98 13.78
N ARG A 298 10.41 -2.54 12.67
CA ARG A 298 11.02 -1.58 11.76
C ARG A 298 11.27 -0.23 12.42
N GLU A 299 10.25 0.35 13.06
CA GLU A 299 10.37 1.63 13.77
C GLU A 299 11.46 1.58 14.83
N HIS A 300 11.54 0.47 15.56
CA HIS A 300 12.59 0.25 16.54
C HIS A 300 13.97 0.28 15.89
N VAL A 301 14.21 -0.51 14.84
CA VAL A 301 15.50 -0.56 14.13
C VAL A 301 15.86 0.79 13.50
N MET A 302 14.92 1.47 12.82
CA MET A 302 15.14 2.80 12.27
C MET A 302 15.47 3.83 13.36
N ASN A 303 14.83 3.73 14.53
CA ASN A 303 15.14 4.63 15.64
C ASN A 303 16.59 4.48 16.15
N GLU A 304 17.11 3.26 16.14
CA GLU A 304 18.46 2.96 16.62
C GLU A 304 19.55 3.17 15.58
N VAL A 305 19.29 2.85 14.31
CA VAL A 305 20.32 2.76 13.26
C VAL A 305 20.37 4.03 12.40
N ASP A 306 19.22 4.50 11.91
CA ASP A 306 19.11 5.70 11.07
C ASP A 306 19.35 6.95 11.94
N ALA A 307 20.53 7.56 11.76
CA ALA A 307 21.00 8.67 12.58
C ALA A 307 20.54 10.02 12.04
N ASN A 308 20.36 10.13 10.72
CA ASN A 308 20.01 11.38 10.04
C ASN A 308 18.48 11.54 9.85
N LYS A 309 17.70 10.48 10.12
CA LYS A 309 16.23 10.43 10.02
C LYS A 309 15.71 10.64 8.61
N ASP A 310 16.44 10.14 7.61
CA ASP A 310 16.03 10.14 6.20
C ASP A 310 15.27 8.86 5.79
N ARG A 311 15.05 7.92 6.73
CA ARG A 311 14.36 6.62 6.53
C ARG A 311 15.11 5.68 5.58
N LEU A 312 16.41 5.90 5.40
CA LEU A 312 17.30 5.01 4.66
C LEU A 312 18.52 4.70 5.53
N VAL A 313 18.85 3.41 5.65
CA VAL A 313 20.02 3.01 6.41
C VAL A 313 21.21 2.88 5.47
N THR A 314 22.22 3.73 5.64
CA THR A 314 23.48 3.59 4.93
C THR A 314 24.31 2.42 5.46
N LEU A 315 25.24 1.92 4.64
CA LEU A 315 26.23 0.93 5.10
C LEU A 315 27.04 1.44 6.31
N GLU A 316 27.35 2.74 6.37
CA GLU A 316 28.10 3.31 7.50
C GLU A 316 27.29 3.26 8.80
N GLU A 317 26.03 3.67 8.75
CA GLU A 317 25.11 3.61 9.89
C GLU A 317 24.88 2.18 10.36
N PHE A 318 24.65 1.26 9.42
CA PHE A 318 24.49 -0.16 9.72
C PHE A 318 25.72 -0.75 10.42
N LEU A 319 26.91 -0.53 9.87
CA LEU A 319 28.15 -1.04 10.48
C LEU A 319 28.38 -0.44 11.87
N LYS A 320 28.13 0.86 12.04
CA LYS A 320 28.22 1.52 13.33
C LYS A 320 27.22 0.97 14.34
N ALA A 321 26.02 0.60 13.92
CA ALA A 321 25.04 -0.08 14.78
C ALA A 321 25.53 -1.45 15.23
N THR A 322 26.23 -2.21 14.37
CA THR A 322 26.77 -3.53 14.73
C THR A 322 27.88 -3.49 15.80
N GLU A 323 28.47 -2.32 16.03
CA GLU A 323 29.47 -2.10 17.10
C GLU A 323 28.84 -1.74 18.45
N LYS A 324 27.54 -1.44 18.48
CA LYS A 324 26.82 -1.06 19.71
C LYS A 324 26.59 -2.26 20.62
N LYS A 325 26.36 -1.99 21.91
CA LYS A 325 26.12 -3.06 22.89
C LYS A 325 24.79 -3.76 22.61
N GLU A 326 23.80 -2.98 22.24
CA GLU A 326 22.42 -3.38 21.93
C GLU A 326 22.40 -4.45 20.82
N PHE A 327 23.34 -4.38 19.86
CA PHE A 327 23.49 -5.40 18.82
C PHE A 327 23.97 -6.76 19.35
N LEU A 328 24.91 -6.75 20.32
CA LEU A 328 25.58 -7.94 20.83
C LEU A 328 24.86 -8.58 22.02
N GLU A 329 24.26 -7.74 22.85
CA GLU A 329 23.57 -8.11 24.09
C GLU A 329 22.22 -7.39 24.11
N PRO A 330 21.27 -7.77 23.23
CA PRO A 330 19.97 -7.13 23.18
C PRO A 330 19.11 -7.47 24.39
N ASP A 331 18.21 -6.56 24.74
CA ASP A 331 17.10 -6.85 25.65
C ASP A 331 16.08 -7.79 24.98
N SER A 332 15.24 -8.47 25.79
CA SER A 332 14.16 -9.30 25.25
C SER A 332 13.15 -8.45 24.50
N TRP A 333 12.74 -8.90 23.31
CA TRP A 333 11.63 -8.29 22.58
C TRP A 333 10.29 -8.70 23.20
N GLU A 334 9.46 -7.72 23.52
CA GLU A 334 8.08 -7.92 23.98
C GLU A 334 7.13 -7.82 22.78
N THR A 335 6.51 -8.94 22.46
CA THR A 335 5.49 -9.08 21.41
C THR A 335 4.19 -8.37 21.80
N LEU A 336 3.37 -8.05 20.79
CA LEU A 336 2.12 -7.29 20.94
C LEU A 336 1.15 -7.88 21.97
N ASP A 337 1.06 -9.21 22.09
CA ASP A 337 0.17 -9.94 22.99
C ASP A 337 0.41 -9.63 24.50
N GLN A 338 1.61 -9.15 24.81
CA GLN A 338 2.03 -8.76 26.16
C GLN A 338 1.72 -7.29 26.48
N GLN A 339 1.30 -6.51 25.48
CA GLN A 339 1.07 -5.07 25.61
C GLN A 339 -0.43 -4.73 25.66
N GLN A 340 -0.74 -3.62 26.34
CA GLN A 340 -2.10 -3.09 26.40
C GLN A 340 -2.20 -1.81 25.55
N PHE A 341 -2.95 -1.86 24.45
CA PHE A 341 -3.06 -0.75 23.49
C PHE A 341 -4.08 0.33 23.87
N PHE A 342 -5.09 -0.05 24.66
CA PHE A 342 -6.16 0.86 25.05
C PHE A 342 -6.57 0.67 26.52
N THR A 343 -7.06 1.74 27.13
CA THR A 343 -7.66 1.70 28.47
C THR A 343 -9.16 1.39 28.39
N GLU A 344 -9.73 0.95 29.51
CA GLU A 344 -11.18 0.70 29.59
C GLU A 344 -11.99 1.98 29.34
N GLU A 345 -11.47 3.15 29.72
CA GLU A 345 -12.07 4.45 29.41
C GLU A 345 -12.10 4.72 27.91
N GLU A 346 -10.99 4.47 27.20
CA GLU A 346 -10.90 4.64 25.75
C GLU A 346 -11.85 3.69 25.01
N LEU A 347 -11.91 2.43 25.44
CA LEU A 347 -12.87 1.47 24.88
C LEU A 347 -14.30 1.97 25.08
N LYS A 348 -14.65 2.44 26.27
CA LYS A 348 -16.00 2.96 26.54
C LYS A 348 -16.34 4.19 25.68
N GLU A 349 -15.39 5.11 25.48
CA GLU A 349 -15.56 6.25 24.58
C GLU A 349 -15.79 5.77 23.13
N TYR A 350 -15.04 4.76 22.69
CA TYR A 350 -15.17 4.15 21.39
C TYR A 350 -16.53 3.45 21.20
N GLU A 351 -17.00 2.67 22.18
CA GLU A 351 -18.33 2.04 22.16
C GLU A 351 -19.46 3.09 22.08
N ASN A 352 -19.32 4.22 22.77
CA ASN A 352 -20.28 5.32 22.66
C ASN A 352 -20.30 5.93 21.25
N LEU A 353 -19.13 6.08 20.63
CA LEU A 353 -19.01 6.58 19.26
C LEU A 353 -19.67 5.62 18.26
N ILE A 354 -19.41 4.31 18.38
CA ILE A 354 -20.06 3.28 17.55
C ILE A 354 -21.58 3.36 17.72
N SER A 355 -22.07 3.38 18.95
CA SER A 355 -23.51 3.45 19.21
C SER A 355 -24.16 4.70 18.61
N LEU A 356 -23.47 5.86 18.67
CA LEU A 356 -23.95 7.08 18.02
C LEU A 356 -24.04 6.88 16.49
N GLN A 357 -22.99 6.34 15.87
CA GLN A 357 -22.92 6.10 14.43
C GLN A 357 -23.98 5.08 13.97
N GLU A 358 -24.18 3.99 14.70
CA GLU A 358 -25.22 3.00 14.42
C GLU A 358 -26.62 3.63 14.46
N ASN A 359 -26.87 4.49 15.46
CA ASN A 359 -28.15 5.20 15.57
C ASN A 359 -28.37 6.18 14.40
N GLU A 360 -27.32 6.85 13.94
CA GLU A 360 -27.39 7.70 12.75
C GLU A 360 -27.63 6.89 11.47
N LEU A 361 -26.92 5.77 11.29
CA LEU A 361 -27.10 4.87 10.16
C LEU A 361 -28.50 4.27 10.15
N LYS A 362 -29.03 3.88 11.30
CA LYS A 362 -30.40 3.38 11.43
C LYS A 362 -31.44 4.43 11.02
N LYS A 363 -31.28 5.68 11.45
CA LYS A 363 -32.15 6.80 11.02
C LYS A 363 -32.10 6.99 9.50
N LYS A 364 -30.90 7.00 8.91
CA LYS A 364 -30.72 7.09 7.46
C LYS A 364 -31.36 5.89 6.74
N ALA A 365 -31.19 4.68 7.24
CA ALA A 365 -31.81 3.48 6.67
C ALA A 365 -33.35 3.55 6.71
N ASP A 366 -33.93 4.01 7.81
CA ASP A 366 -35.38 4.23 7.95
C ASP A 366 -35.89 5.32 6.97
N GLU A 367 -35.12 6.38 6.75
CA GLU A 367 -35.42 7.43 5.77
C GLU A 367 -35.36 6.89 4.33
N LEU A 368 -34.32 6.13 3.99
CA LEU A 368 -34.16 5.49 2.69
C LEU A 368 -35.28 4.49 2.41
N GLN A 369 -35.69 3.71 3.41
CA GLN A 369 -36.81 2.78 3.29
C GLN A 369 -38.11 3.51 2.98
N LYS A 370 -38.38 4.66 3.63
CA LYS A 370 -39.54 5.51 3.32
C LYS A 370 -39.48 6.08 1.90
N GLN A 371 -38.31 6.57 1.48
CA GLN A 371 -38.12 7.07 0.11
C GLN A 371 -38.36 5.98 -0.94
N LYS A 372 -37.88 4.76 -0.68
CA LYS A 372 -38.12 3.59 -1.54
C LYS A 372 -39.61 3.26 -1.65
N GLU A 373 -40.34 3.27 -0.53
CA GLU A 373 -41.79 3.04 -0.53
C GLU A 373 -42.56 4.13 -1.28
N GLU A 374 -42.12 5.39 -1.18
CA GLU A 374 -42.73 6.50 -1.92
C GLU A 374 -42.47 6.41 -3.42
N LEU A 375 -41.24 6.11 -3.82
CA LEU A 375 -40.89 5.86 -5.23
C LEU A 375 -41.67 4.68 -5.81
N GLN A 376 -41.85 3.60 -5.05
CA GLN A 376 -42.67 2.47 -5.48
C GLN A 376 -44.12 2.90 -5.71
N ARG A 377 -44.71 3.69 -4.81
CA ARG A 377 -46.07 4.23 -5.01
C ARG A 377 -46.17 5.12 -6.25
N GLN A 378 -45.18 5.96 -6.50
CA GLN A 378 -45.14 6.79 -7.71
C GLN A 378 -45.02 5.94 -8.98
N HIS A 379 -44.23 4.86 -8.94
CA HIS A 379 -44.10 3.91 -10.04
C HIS A 379 -45.44 3.23 -10.34
N ASP A 380 -46.11 2.69 -9.33
CA ASP A 380 -47.41 2.02 -9.47
C ASP A 380 -48.48 2.97 -10.03
N GLN A 381 -48.48 4.25 -9.59
CA GLN A 381 -49.36 5.29 -10.13
C GLN A 381 -49.08 5.58 -11.61
N LEU A 382 -47.81 5.65 -12.00
CA LEU A 382 -47.42 5.89 -13.39
C LEU A 382 -47.81 4.72 -14.30
N GLU A 383 -47.65 3.47 -13.84
CA GLU A 383 -48.10 2.29 -14.57
C GLU A 383 -49.62 2.27 -14.74
N ALA A 384 -50.37 2.57 -13.69
CA ALA A 384 -51.83 2.69 -13.77
C ALA A 384 -52.26 3.77 -14.77
N GLN A 385 -51.63 4.94 -14.75
CA GLN A 385 -51.90 6.02 -15.70
C GLN A 385 -51.58 5.60 -17.16
N LYS A 386 -50.51 4.84 -17.36
CA LYS A 386 -50.12 4.30 -18.68
C LYS A 386 -51.14 3.28 -19.20
N LEU A 387 -51.67 2.43 -18.33
CA LEU A 387 -52.74 1.47 -18.65
C LEU A 387 -54.04 2.18 -19.04
N GLU A 388 -54.47 3.18 -18.25
CA GLU A 388 -55.64 4.00 -18.57
C GLU A 388 -55.49 4.71 -19.91
N TYR A 389 -54.33 5.32 -20.17
CA TYR A 389 -54.04 5.97 -21.45
C TYR A 389 -54.14 4.98 -22.62
N HIS A 390 -53.55 3.78 -22.49
CA HIS A 390 -53.63 2.75 -23.51
C HIS A 390 -55.07 2.31 -23.79
N GLN A 391 -55.89 2.15 -22.75
CA GLN A 391 -57.29 1.78 -22.88
C GLN A 391 -58.10 2.87 -23.60
N VAL A 392 -57.88 4.14 -23.29
CA VAL A 392 -58.51 5.28 -23.97
C VAL A 392 -58.13 5.34 -25.45
N VAL A 393 -56.86 5.11 -25.78
CA VAL A 393 -56.38 5.06 -27.18
C VAL A 393 -57.08 3.93 -27.95
N GLN A 394 -57.15 2.72 -27.39
CA GLN A 394 -57.87 1.59 -28.02
C GLN A 394 -59.36 1.89 -28.25
N GLN A 395 -60.04 2.51 -27.29
CA GLN A 395 -61.45 2.90 -27.44
C GLN A 395 -61.64 3.95 -28.55
N MET A 396 -60.72 4.91 -28.67
CA MET A 396 -60.75 5.88 -29.77
C MET A 396 -60.54 5.21 -31.13
N GLU A 397 -59.62 4.26 -31.23
CA GLU A 397 -59.42 3.48 -32.47
C GLU A 397 -60.66 2.65 -32.85
N GLN A 398 -61.31 2.01 -31.88
CA GLN A 398 -62.55 1.26 -32.10
C GLN A 398 -63.71 2.16 -32.54
N LYS A 399 -63.88 3.34 -31.94
CA LYS A 399 -64.87 4.33 -32.40
C LYS A 399 -64.62 4.77 -33.83
N LYS A 400 -63.36 4.99 -34.20
CA LYS A 400 -62.96 5.37 -35.56
C LYS A 400 -63.27 4.27 -36.59
N LEU A 401 -63.23 3.00 -36.19
CA LEU A 401 -63.63 1.85 -37.03
C LEU A 401 -65.14 1.67 -37.14
N GLN A 402 -65.93 2.11 -36.16
CA GLN A 402 -67.40 2.09 -36.21
C GLN A 402 -68.01 3.27 -36.98
N GLU A 403 -67.28 4.37 -37.18
CA GLU A 403 -67.70 5.51 -38.02
C GLU A 403 -67.44 5.31 -39.53
N ILE A 404 -67.27 4.07 -40.00
CA ILE A 404 -67.30 3.77 -41.44
C ILE A 404 -68.77 3.62 -41.86
N PRO A 405 -69.34 4.54 -42.67
CA PRO A 405 -70.75 4.47 -43.05
C PRO A 405 -71.02 3.26 -43.96
N PRO A 406 -72.22 2.64 -43.90
CA PRO A 406 -72.59 1.61 -44.87
C PRO A 406 -72.55 2.21 -46.28
N SER A 407 -71.92 1.48 -47.21
CA SER A 407 -71.89 1.79 -48.63
C SER A 407 -73.30 2.14 -49.10
N GLY A 408 -73.49 3.41 -49.50
CA GLY A 408 -74.77 3.91 -49.99
C GLY A 408 -75.23 3.13 -51.22
N PRO A 409 -76.55 2.85 -51.36
CA PRO A 409 -77.08 2.22 -52.55
C PRO A 409 -76.96 3.20 -53.73
N GLY A 410 -76.45 2.70 -54.85
CA GLY A 410 -76.59 3.36 -56.13
C GLY A 410 -78.06 3.50 -56.50
N GLY A 411 -78.51 4.74 -56.66
CA GLY A 411 -79.85 5.10 -57.11
C GLY A 411 -80.07 6.61 -57.16
N GLU A 412 -79.24 7.34 -57.91
CA GLU A 412 -79.61 8.39 -58.89
C GLU A 412 -78.45 9.39 -59.14
N SER A 413 -78.11 9.49 -60.43
CA SER A 413 -77.23 10.46 -61.10
C SER A 413 -75.76 10.59 -60.65
N LYS A 414 -74.87 9.96 -61.43
CA LYS A 414 -73.46 10.37 -61.63
C LYS A 414 -73.08 10.23 -63.12
N PHE A 415 -72.57 11.31 -63.71
CA PHE A 415 -71.62 11.30 -64.82
C PHE A 415 -70.50 12.29 -64.46
#